data_AF-A0A8K1S5I8-F1
#
_entry.id   AF-A0A8K1S5I8-F1
#
_cell.length_a   1.000
_cell.length_b   1.000
_cell.length_c   1.000
_cell.angle_alpha   90.00
_cell.angle_beta   90.00
_cell.angle_gamma   90.00
#
_symmetry.space_group_name_H-M   'P 1'
#
loop_
_entity.id
_entity.type
_entity.pdbx_description
1 polymer ?
#
loop_
_entity_poly.entity_id
_entity_poly.type
_entity_poly.pdbx_seq_one_letter_code
_entity_poly.pdbx_strand_id
1 'polypeptide(L)'
;MAFVRLSALVTLALGAVQLTNAALTKRVTCPDGHVTGNKACCALFPVVQNLQENLFDGGECGEEAHSALRLSFHDAIGFSINSNKGGGADGSILLFNATELQFHANGGIDDITSRQFPVFETTGLTPGDFVHLAGAVGTANCPGAPRLQFMFGRPPPIAPAPDLTVPEPTDSVDAILERFADAGFNTQEVVALLSSHTIAAADVVDVTIPGTPFDSTVGTFDTQVFLEVLLAGRSFPGNGSQPGEVLSPLAGEMRLQSDFVVSRDSRTACLWQAMVNNQELMVSQFSAAMAKLQVLGQDVNRMVDCSDVIPQPAPFAGPIKFPASFSMADVEQACPSTFPNIQTVAGPAPTVAPVPGS
;
A
#
# COMPACT_ATOMS: atom_id res chain seq x y z
N MET A 1 72.09 -5.19 35.46
CA MET A 1 71.19 -4.10 35.05
C MET A 1 70.83 -4.31 33.59
N ALA A 2 69.72 -4.99 33.34
CA ALA A 2 69.27 -5.37 32.00
C ALA A 2 67.86 -4.82 31.82
N PHE A 3 67.72 -3.77 31.02
CA PHE A 3 66.47 -3.29 30.49
C PHE A 3 66.77 -2.68 29.13
N VAL A 4 66.15 -3.22 28.08
CA VAL A 4 65.51 -2.51 26.96
C VAL A 4 65.15 -3.54 25.89
N ARG A 5 63.96 -3.35 25.31
CA ARG A 5 63.32 -4.02 24.16
C ARG A 5 62.32 -5.13 24.49
N LEU A 6 61.04 -4.76 24.57
CA LEU A 6 59.94 -5.58 24.05
C LEU A 6 58.74 -4.68 23.71
N SER A 7 58.55 -4.39 22.42
CA SER A 7 57.25 -4.00 21.87
C SER A 7 57.06 -4.84 20.61
N ALA A 8 56.36 -5.96 20.76
CA ALA A 8 56.05 -6.89 19.68
C ALA A 8 54.75 -6.46 19.00
N LEU A 9 54.81 -6.42 17.67
CA LEU A 9 53.68 -6.35 16.75
C LEU A 9 52.74 -7.55 16.98
N VAL A 10 51.46 -7.28 17.23
CA VAL A 10 50.39 -8.26 17.06
C VAL A 10 49.37 -7.66 16.09
N THR A 11 49.58 -7.93 14.81
CA THR A 11 48.55 -7.88 13.77
C THR A 11 47.69 -9.14 13.90
N LEU A 12 46.52 -9.02 14.54
CA LEU A 12 45.49 -10.05 14.50
C LEU A 12 44.56 -9.74 13.33
N ALA A 13 44.71 -10.51 12.26
CA ALA A 13 43.79 -10.60 11.15
C ALA A 13 42.45 -11.19 11.65
N LEU A 14 41.42 -10.36 11.75
CA LEU A 14 40.03 -10.78 11.83
C LEU A 14 39.41 -10.61 10.43
N GLY A 15 39.79 -11.49 9.52
CA GLY A 15 39.01 -11.76 8.32
C GLY A 15 37.82 -12.63 8.72
N ALA A 16 36.70 -12.00 9.07
CA ALA A 16 35.44 -12.71 9.24
C ALA A 16 34.98 -13.21 7.87
N VAL A 17 35.10 -14.52 7.65
CA VAL A 17 34.52 -15.22 6.51
C VAL A 17 33.00 -15.12 6.67
N GLN A 18 32.36 -14.26 5.88
CA GLN A 18 30.92 -14.35 5.64
C GLN A 18 30.67 -15.62 4.83
N LEU A 19 30.38 -16.73 5.52
CA LEU A 19 29.72 -17.86 4.90
C LEU A 19 28.29 -17.43 4.60
N THR A 20 28.06 -16.95 3.39
CA THR A 20 26.72 -16.84 2.83
C THR A 20 26.16 -18.25 2.73
N ASN A 21 25.18 -18.57 3.58
CA ASN A 21 24.25 -19.65 3.30
C ASN A 21 23.38 -19.19 2.11
N ALA A 22 23.95 -19.25 0.90
CA ALA A 22 23.16 -19.35 -0.30
C ALA A 22 22.49 -20.72 -0.25
N ALA A 23 21.35 -20.81 0.44
CA ALA A 23 20.44 -21.91 0.22
C ALA A 23 20.26 -22.01 -1.29
N LEU A 24 20.54 -23.19 -1.86
CA LEU A 24 20.28 -23.50 -3.26
C LEU A 24 18.78 -23.34 -3.49
N THR A 25 18.32 -22.13 -3.76
CA THR A 25 16.95 -21.88 -4.20
C THR A 25 16.80 -22.63 -5.50
N LYS A 26 15.96 -23.68 -5.46
CA LYS A 26 15.74 -24.57 -6.59
C LYS A 26 15.12 -23.75 -7.71
N ARG A 27 15.93 -23.36 -8.69
CA ARG A 27 15.45 -22.62 -9.87
C ARG A 27 14.73 -23.58 -10.80
N VAL A 28 13.53 -23.19 -11.21
CA VAL A 28 12.70 -23.87 -12.20
C VAL A 28 12.59 -22.96 -13.41
N THR A 29 12.96 -23.45 -14.58
CA THR A 29 12.68 -22.79 -15.85
C THR A 29 11.29 -23.18 -16.32
N CYS A 30 10.43 -22.18 -16.51
CA CYS A 30 9.06 -22.32 -16.99
C CYS A 30 9.04 -22.58 -18.51
N PRO A 31 7.92 -23.08 -19.06
CA PRO A 31 7.80 -23.38 -20.50
C PRO A 31 8.03 -22.18 -21.43
N ASP A 32 7.78 -20.97 -20.94
CA ASP A 32 7.95 -19.68 -21.61
C ASP A 32 9.36 -19.08 -21.42
N GLY A 33 10.25 -19.77 -20.71
CA GLY A 33 11.63 -19.35 -20.46
C GLY A 33 11.85 -18.53 -19.19
N HIS A 34 10.78 -18.11 -18.49
CA HIS A 34 10.92 -17.47 -17.18
C HIS A 34 11.54 -18.41 -16.15
N VAL A 35 12.14 -17.85 -15.10
CA VAL A 35 12.76 -18.61 -14.01
C VAL A 35 12.12 -18.24 -12.68
N THR A 36 11.69 -19.24 -11.93
CA THR A 36 11.06 -19.09 -10.61
C THR A 36 11.63 -20.08 -9.59
N GLY A 37 11.47 -19.80 -8.30
CA GLY A 37 11.79 -20.69 -7.19
C GLY A 37 10.84 -21.89 -7.05
N ASN A 38 9.65 -21.86 -7.66
CA ASN A 38 8.69 -22.97 -7.59
C ASN A 38 7.91 -23.16 -8.89
N LYS A 39 7.83 -24.41 -9.36
CA LYS A 39 7.10 -24.78 -10.61
C LYS A 39 5.64 -24.32 -10.61
N ALA A 40 4.98 -24.23 -9.46
CA ALA A 40 3.60 -23.75 -9.36
C ALA A 40 3.44 -22.31 -9.86
N CYS A 41 4.47 -21.46 -9.67
CA CYS A 41 4.44 -20.06 -10.07
C CYS A 41 4.55 -19.85 -11.59
N CYS A 42 4.96 -20.87 -12.35
CA CYS A 42 5.06 -20.77 -13.81
C CYS A 42 3.73 -20.42 -14.49
N ALA A 43 2.60 -20.81 -13.88
CA ALA A 43 1.28 -20.47 -14.42
C ALA A 43 0.96 -18.97 -14.31
N LEU A 44 1.68 -18.23 -13.47
CA LEU A 44 1.38 -16.83 -13.18
C LEU A 44 2.05 -15.87 -14.16
N PHE A 45 3.17 -16.22 -14.81
CA PHE A 45 3.82 -15.29 -15.75
C PHE A 45 2.91 -14.84 -16.90
N PRO A 46 2.17 -15.74 -17.59
CA PRO A 46 1.18 -15.31 -18.59
C PRO A 46 0.03 -14.50 -17.99
N VAL A 47 -0.36 -14.76 -16.74
CA VAL A 47 -1.40 -13.98 -16.05
C VAL A 47 -0.90 -12.58 -15.73
N VAL A 48 0.33 -12.43 -15.23
CA VAL A 48 0.95 -11.10 -15.02
C VAL A 48 1.04 -10.33 -16.33
N GLN A 49 1.43 -10.97 -17.44
CA GLN A 49 1.43 -10.32 -18.75
C GLN A 49 0.02 -9.85 -19.15
N ASN A 50 -0.99 -10.70 -18.97
CA ASN A 50 -2.39 -10.36 -19.26
C ASN A 50 -2.90 -9.19 -18.39
N LEU A 51 -2.56 -9.17 -17.10
CA LEU A 51 -2.88 -8.05 -16.21
C LEU A 51 -2.25 -6.74 -16.71
N GLN A 52 -0.98 -6.77 -17.10
CA GLN A 52 -0.32 -5.56 -17.63
C GLN A 52 -0.96 -5.08 -18.93
N GLU A 53 -1.30 -5.98 -19.85
CA GLU A 53 -1.85 -5.62 -21.16
C GLU A 53 -3.32 -5.19 -21.11
N ASN A 54 -4.14 -5.86 -20.29
CA ASN A 54 -5.60 -5.77 -20.37
C ASN A 54 -6.26 -5.21 -19.11
N LEU A 55 -5.52 -5.02 -18.02
CA LEU A 55 -6.02 -4.36 -16.81
C LEU A 55 -5.28 -3.06 -16.49
N PHE A 56 -3.96 -3.00 -16.69
CA PHE A 56 -3.15 -1.85 -16.28
C PHE A 56 -2.64 -1.01 -17.46
N ASP A 57 -3.36 -0.97 -18.59
CA ASP A 57 -3.07 -0.09 -19.74
C ASP A 57 -1.61 -0.14 -20.25
N GLY A 58 -0.99 -1.31 -20.21
CA GLY A 58 0.43 -1.48 -20.57
C GLY A 58 1.41 -1.27 -19.41
N GLY A 59 0.95 -1.39 -18.17
CA GLY A 59 1.76 -1.31 -16.95
C GLY A 59 1.82 0.08 -16.33
N GLU A 60 0.76 0.87 -16.45
CA GLU A 60 0.65 2.18 -15.83
C GLU A 60 0.37 2.08 -14.32
N CYS A 61 0.89 3.04 -13.56
CA CYS A 61 0.43 3.37 -12.21
C CYS A 61 -0.70 4.39 -12.34
N GLY A 62 -1.86 3.91 -12.78
CA GLY A 62 -3.07 4.70 -12.99
C GLY A 62 -4.23 4.17 -12.16
N GLU A 63 -5.44 4.58 -12.53
CA GLU A 63 -6.68 4.27 -11.79
C GLU A 63 -6.81 2.78 -11.46
N GLU A 64 -6.59 1.89 -12.43
CA GLU A 64 -6.71 0.44 -12.24
C GLU A 64 -5.70 -0.13 -11.24
N ALA A 65 -4.47 0.40 -11.23
CA ALA A 65 -3.44 -0.01 -10.29
C ALA A 65 -3.78 0.44 -8.85
N HIS A 66 -4.26 1.68 -8.69
CA HIS A 66 -4.72 2.23 -7.41
C HIS A 66 -5.89 1.39 -6.86
N SER A 67 -6.86 1.14 -7.75
CA SER A 67 -8.07 0.39 -7.46
C SER A 67 -7.81 -1.08 -7.13
N ALA A 68 -6.85 -1.73 -7.79
CA ALA A 68 -6.43 -3.09 -7.43
C ALA A 68 -5.79 -3.17 -6.03
N LEU A 69 -4.98 -2.18 -5.65
CA LEU A 69 -4.42 -2.12 -4.30
C LEU A 69 -5.55 -1.92 -3.26
N ARG A 70 -6.47 -0.98 -3.50
CA ARG A 70 -7.63 -0.76 -2.64
C ARG A 70 -8.47 -2.04 -2.50
N LEU A 71 -8.82 -2.70 -3.61
CA LEU A 71 -9.62 -3.93 -3.59
C LEU A 71 -8.98 -5.02 -2.71
N SER A 72 -7.66 -5.16 -2.76
CA SER A 72 -6.94 -6.14 -1.93
C SER A 72 -7.07 -5.89 -0.42
N PHE A 73 -7.19 -4.62 0.00
CA PHE A 73 -7.48 -4.27 1.39
C PHE A 73 -8.92 -4.58 1.77
N HIS A 74 -9.87 -4.18 0.92
CA HIS A 74 -11.30 -4.37 1.19
C HIS A 74 -11.69 -5.85 1.25
N ASP A 75 -11.05 -6.71 0.43
CA ASP A 75 -11.16 -8.17 0.53
C ASP A 75 -10.58 -8.67 1.87
N ALA A 76 -9.30 -8.39 2.11
CA ALA A 76 -8.57 -8.99 3.22
C ALA A 76 -9.04 -8.54 4.62
N ILE A 77 -9.42 -7.27 4.79
CA ILE A 77 -9.75 -6.72 6.11
C ILE A 77 -11.12 -7.19 6.63
N GLY A 78 -11.93 -7.82 5.75
CA GLY A 78 -13.13 -8.57 6.09
C GLY A 78 -12.86 -9.84 6.91
N PHE A 79 -12.10 -9.72 8.00
CA PHE A 79 -11.60 -10.82 8.81
C PHE A 79 -11.55 -10.44 10.29
N SER A 80 -11.76 -11.38 11.20
CA SER A 80 -11.62 -11.17 12.64
C SER A 80 -10.85 -12.33 13.28
N ILE A 81 -9.84 -12.03 14.10
CA ILE A 81 -9.14 -13.05 14.91
C ILE A 81 -9.90 -13.41 16.18
N ASN A 82 -10.85 -12.56 16.60
CA ASN A 82 -11.60 -12.74 17.86
C ASN A 82 -13.02 -13.30 17.64
N SER A 83 -13.47 -13.41 16.40
CA SER A 83 -14.80 -13.91 16.05
C SER A 83 -14.79 -14.64 14.71
N ASN A 84 -15.77 -15.49 14.46
CA ASN A 84 -15.93 -16.16 13.16
C ASN A 84 -16.55 -15.19 12.13
N LYS A 85 -15.85 -14.10 11.80
CA LYS A 85 -16.27 -13.11 10.80
C LYS A 85 -15.31 -13.11 9.62
N GLY A 86 -15.87 -13.45 8.46
CA GLY A 86 -15.25 -13.38 7.14
C GLY A 86 -14.03 -14.27 6.93
N GLY A 87 -13.63 -14.44 5.67
CA GLY A 87 -12.53 -15.32 5.26
C GLY A 87 -11.19 -14.59 5.05
N GLY A 88 -11.19 -13.27 5.15
CA GLY A 88 -10.02 -12.44 4.90
C GLY A 88 -9.62 -12.42 3.43
N ALA A 89 -8.35 -12.65 3.15
CA ALA A 89 -7.77 -12.58 1.82
C ALA A 89 -8.19 -13.79 0.96
N ASP A 90 -9.47 -13.90 0.61
CA ASP A 90 -10.07 -15.06 -0.04
C ASP A 90 -10.81 -14.74 -1.37
N GLY A 91 -10.93 -13.46 -1.73
CA GLY A 91 -11.64 -12.98 -2.91
C GLY A 91 -13.15 -12.98 -2.78
N SER A 92 -13.68 -12.99 -1.55
CA SER A 92 -15.13 -12.93 -1.31
C SER A 92 -15.74 -11.67 -1.91
N ILE A 93 -15.03 -10.55 -1.90
CA ILE A 93 -15.52 -9.28 -2.47
C ILE A 93 -15.80 -9.37 -3.97
N LEU A 94 -15.04 -10.22 -4.69
CA LEU A 94 -15.20 -10.45 -6.12
C LEU A 94 -16.31 -11.48 -6.40
N LEU A 95 -16.37 -12.58 -5.63
CA LEU A 95 -17.35 -13.66 -5.87
C LEU A 95 -18.74 -13.33 -5.33
N PHE A 96 -18.83 -12.71 -4.16
CA PHE A 96 -20.07 -12.31 -3.48
C PHE A 96 -20.35 -10.82 -3.63
N ASN A 97 -19.93 -10.25 -4.76
CA ASN A 97 -20.03 -8.82 -5.07
C ASN A 97 -21.45 -8.24 -4.88
N ALA A 98 -22.49 -8.98 -5.25
CA ALA A 98 -23.89 -8.57 -5.09
C ALA A 98 -24.30 -8.34 -3.62
N THR A 99 -23.54 -8.87 -2.66
CA THR A 99 -23.72 -8.63 -1.23
C THR A 99 -22.73 -7.58 -0.73
N GLU A 100 -21.43 -7.81 -0.92
CA GLU A 100 -20.40 -6.98 -0.28
C GLU A 100 -20.34 -5.55 -0.84
N LEU A 101 -20.66 -5.35 -2.12
CA LEU A 101 -20.67 -4.02 -2.73
C LEU A 101 -21.87 -3.16 -2.31
N GLN A 102 -22.82 -3.73 -1.55
CA GLN A 102 -23.93 -2.98 -0.96
C GLN A 102 -23.55 -2.31 0.36
N PHE A 103 -22.39 -2.66 0.93
CA PHE A 103 -21.91 -2.07 2.17
C PHE A 103 -21.38 -0.67 1.93
N HIS A 104 -21.71 0.26 2.81
CA HIS A 104 -21.35 1.67 2.65
C HIS A 104 -19.84 1.88 2.53
N ALA A 105 -19.06 1.17 3.35
CA ALA A 105 -17.60 1.22 3.32
C ALA A 105 -16.98 0.72 2.00
N ASN A 106 -17.72 -0.08 1.20
CA ASN A 106 -17.29 -0.57 -0.11
C ASN A 106 -17.75 0.32 -1.27
N GLY A 107 -18.25 1.53 -1.00
CA GLY A 107 -18.62 2.48 -2.06
C GLY A 107 -17.51 2.69 -3.08
N GLY A 108 -17.85 2.64 -4.36
CA GLY A 108 -16.91 2.81 -5.49
C GLY A 108 -16.06 1.57 -5.81
N ILE A 109 -16.17 0.47 -5.05
CA ILE A 109 -15.50 -0.81 -5.40
C ILE A 109 -16.22 -1.52 -6.57
N ASP A 110 -17.48 -1.18 -6.83
CA ASP A 110 -18.31 -1.78 -7.87
C ASP A 110 -17.79 -1.53 -9.29
N ASP A 111 -17.26 -0.33 -9.55
CA ASP A 111 -16.60 -0.03 -10.82
C ASP A 111 -15.31 -0.85 -10.99
N ILE A 112 -14.49 -0.91 -9.94
CA ILE A 112 -13.23 -1.70 -9.90
C ILE A 112 -13.51 -3.17 -10.21
N THR A 113 -14.47 -3.77 -9.50
CA THR A 113 -14.80 -5.19 -9.70
C THR A 113 -15.40 -5.43 -11.08
N SER A 114 -16.18 -4.49 -11.63
CA SER A 114 -16.74 -4.60 -12.98
C SER A 114 -15.66 -4.59 -14.07
N ARG A 115 -14.59 -3.79 -13.91
CA ARG A 115 -13.45 -3.73 -14.83
C ARG A 115 -12.51 -4.92 -14.68
N GLN A 116 -12.29 -5.40 -13.46
CA GLN A 116 -11.43 -6.56 -13.19
C GLN A 116 -12.06 -7.91 -13.55
N PHE A 117 -13.39 -8.06 -13.47
CA PHE A 117 -14.07 -9.34 -13.64
C PHE A 117 -13.80 -10.00 -15.02
N PRO A 118 -13.89 -9.28 -16.17
CA PRO A 118 -13.60 -9.86 -17.47
C PRO A 118 -12.16 -10.38 -17.59
N VAL A 119 -11.19 -9.68 -16.99
CA VAL A 119 -9.79 -10.12 -16.98
C VAL A 119 -9.65 -11.35 -16.08
N PHE A 120 -10.25 -11.34 -14.89
CA PHE A 120 -10.29 -12.48 -13.96
C PHE A 120 -10.75 -13.77 -14.64
N GLU A 121 -11.85 -13.73 -15.41
CA GLU A 121 -12.41 -14.89 -16.11
C GLU A 121 -11.43 -15.57 -17.07
N THR A 122 -10.44 -14.83 -17.58
CA THR A 122 -9.41 -15.36 -18.49
C THR A 122 -8.23 -16.02 -17.78
N THR A 123 -8.07 -15.82 -16.47
CA THR A 123 -6.86 -16.22 -15.73
C THR A 123 -6.89 -17.66 -15.22
N GLY A 124 -8.09 -18.21 -14.96
CA GLY A 124 -8.25 -19.51 -14.31
C GLY A 124 -7.78 -19.57 -12.85
N LEU A 125 -7.48 -18.42 -12.23
CA LEU A 125 -7.13 -18.30 -10.82
C LEU A 125 -8.37 -18.42 -9.92
N THR A 126 -8.16 -18.64 -8.62
CA THR A 126 -9.22 -18.38 -7.64
C THR A 126 -9.43 -16.87 -7.48
N PRO A 127 -10.63 -16.41 -7.05
CA PRO A 127 -10.88 -15.00 -6.83
C PRO A 127 -9.82 -14.33 -5.92
N GLY A 128 -9.48 -14.97 -4.79
CA GLY A 128 -8.48 -14.43 -3.88
C GLY A 128 -7.08 -14.37 -4.49
N ASP A 129 -6.65 -15.40 -5.24
CA ASP A 129 -5.34 -15.35 -5.90
C ASP A 129 -5.29 -14.26 -6.96
N PHE A 130 -6.39 -14.02 -7.68
CA PHE A 130 -6.48 -12.94 -8.65
C PHE A 130 -6.42 -11.56 -7.99
N VAL A 131 -7.28 -11.28 -7.00
CA VAL A 131 -7.36 -9.96 -6.32
C VAL A 131 -6.02 -9.56 -5.75
N HIS A 132 -5.34 -10.49 -5.05
CA HIS A 132 -4.05 -10.20 -4.44
C HIS A 132 -2.89 -10.16 -5.44
N LEU A 133 -2.95 -10.94 -6.53
CA LEU A 133 -1.96 -10.82 -7.61
C LEU A 133 -2.09 -9.48 -8.33
N ALA A 134 -3.32 -9.05 -8.65
CA ALA A 134 -3.59 -7.76 -9.27
C ALA A 134 -3.11 -6.61 -8.37
N GLY A 135 -3.42 -6.63 -7.07
CA GLY A 135 -2.93 -5.64 -6.12
C GLY A 135 -1.39 -5.58 -6.06
N ALA A 136 -0.71 -6.74 -6.06
CA ALA A 136 0.75 -6.79 -6.05
C ALA A 136 1.39 -6.31 -7.37
N VAL A 137 0.82 -6.67 -8.52
CA VAL A 137 1.32 -6.25 -9.85
C VAL A 137 1.04 -4.76 -10.09
N GLY A 138 -0.18 -4.28 -9.81
CA GLY A 138 -0.54 -2.88 -9.95
C GLY A 138 0.31 -1.97 -9.06
N THR A 139 0.53 -2.36 -7.81
CA THR A 139 1.47 -1.64 -6.91
C THR A 139 2.88 -1.59 -7.48
N ALA A 140 3.33 -2.66 -8.15
CA ALA A 140 4.67 -2.72 -8.72
C ALA A 140 4.86 -1.81 -9.96
N ASN A 141 3.77 -1.34 -10.57
CA ASN A 141 3.83 -0.37 -11.66
C ASN A 141 4.16 1.04 -11.16
N CYS A 142 3.95 1.31 -9.87
CA CYS A 142 4.18 2.61 -9.26
C CYS A 142 5.67 2.79 -8.88
N PRO A 143 6.39 3.75 -9.47
CA PRO A 143 7.78 4.03 -9.10
C PRO A 143 7.91 4.33 -7.60
N GLY A 144 8.90 3.75 -6.94
CA GLY A 144 9.12 3.89 -5.50
C GLY A 144 8.51 2.78 -4.66
N ALA A 145 7.58 1.99 -5.21
CA ALA A 145 6.88 0.97 -4.45
C ALA A 145 7.79 -0.21 -4.08
N PRO A 146 7.53 -0.92 -2.96
CA PRO A 146 8.14 -2.22 -2.73
C PRO A 146 7.61 -3.24 -3.75
N ARG A 147 8.45 -4.23 -4.06
CA ARG A 147 7.96 -5.47 -4.64
C ARG A 147 7.23 -6.25 -3.54
N LEU A 148 5.89 -6.30 -3.61
CA LEU A 148 5.09 -6.98 -2.59
C LEU A 148 5.30 -8.49 -2.61
N GLN A 149 5.24 -9.12 -1.43
CA GLN A 149 5.19 -10.57 -1.33
C GLN A 149 3.87 -11.08 -1.92
N PHE A 150 3.93 -12.17 -2.69
CA PHE A 150 2.73 -12.84 -3.19
C PHE A 150 2.78 -14.34 -2.88
N MET A 151 1.89 -14.77 -1.99
CA MET A 151 1.66 -16.18 -1.68
C MET A 151 0.52 -16.70 -2.56
N PHE A 152 0.76 -17.76 -3.32
CA PHE A 152 -0.19 -18.37 -4.25
C PHE A 152 -0.86 -19.61 -3.64
N GLY A 153 -2.17 -19.79 -3.89
CA GLY A 153 -2.91 -21.00 -3.52
C GLY A 153 -4.09 -20.75 -2.57
N ARG A 154 -4.73 -19.58 -2.64
CA ARG A 154 -5.96 -19.30 -1.86
C ARG A 154 -7.10 -20.21 -2.33
N PRO A 155 -7.84 -20.87 -1.41
CA PRO A 155 -9.03 -21.60 -1.79
C PRO A 155 -10.14 -20.64 -2.24
N PRO A 156 -11.17 -21.11 -2.97
CA PRO A 156 -12.36 -20.30 -3.24
C PRO A 156 -13.05 -19.85 -1.94
N PRO A 157 -13.61 -18.63 -1.91
CA PRO A 157 -14.29 -18.10 -0.73
C PRO A 157 -15.60 -18.85 -0.48
N ILE A 158 -16.00 -18.99 0.79
CA ILE A 158 -17.14 -19.84 1.21
C ILE A 158 -18.40 -19.00 1.49
N ALA A 159 -18.23 -17.74 1.87
CA ALA A 159 -19.30 -16.81 2.21
C ALA A 159 -18.83 -15.36 2.02
N PRO A 160 -19.74 -14.38 1.87
CA PRO A 160 -19.35 -12.98 1.91
C PRO A 160 -18.76 -12.58 3.26
N ALA A 161 -17.86 -11.60 3.26
CA ALA A 161 -17.48 -10.90 4.47
C ALA A 161 -18.73 -10.23 5.11
N PRO A 162 -18.87 -10.24 6.45
CA PRO A 162 -19.90 -9.46 7.12
C PRO A 162 -19.68 -7.95 6.92
N ASP A 163 -20.75 -7.17 6.94
CA ASP A 163 -20.67 -5.70 6.96
C ASP A 163 -19.95 -5.18 8.23
N LEU A 164 -19.57 -3.90 8.21
CA LEU A 164 -18.91 -3.17 9.30
C LEU A 164 -17.53 -3.75 9.67
N THR A 165 -16.87 -4.40 8.72
CA THR A 165 -15.50 -4.91 8.88
C THR A 165 -14.44 -4.06 8.20
N VAL A 166 -14.84 -3.18 7.30
CA VAL A 166 -13.97 -2.23 6.60
C VAL A 166 -14.07 -0.87 7.31
N PRO A 167 -12.96 -0.24 7.72
CA PRO A 167 -12.97 1.10 8.29
C PRO A 167 -13.50 2.16 7.32
N GLU A 168 -14.15 3.19 7.86
CA GLU A 168 -14.69 4.32 7.10
C GLU A 168 -13.86 5.58 7.31
N PRO A 169 -13.82 6.51 6.34
CA PRO A 169 -13.09 7.79 6.52
C PRO A 169 -13.67 8.67 7.63
N THR A 170 -14.92 8.42 8.04
CA THR A 170 -15.62 9.08 9.15
C THR A 170 -15.27 8.50 10.52
N ASP A 171 -14.63 7.34 10.58
CA ASP A 171 -14.35 6.65 11.83
C ASP A 171 -13.36 7.43 12.72
N SER A 172 -13.55 7.28 14.03
CA SER A 172 -12.58 7.77 15.01
C SER A 172 -11.29 6.94 14.97
N VAL A 173 -10.18 7.52 15.44
CA VAL A 173 -8.91 6.78 15.58
C VAL A 173 -9.08 5.53 16.45
N ASP A 174 -9.89 5.60 17.51
CA ASP A 174 -10.17 4.44 18.37
C ASP A 174 -10.83 3.32 17.58
N ALA A 175 -11.90 3.63 16.83
CA ALA A 175 -12.61 2.65 16.01
C ALA A 175 -11.70 2.03 14.94
N ILE A 176 -10.89 2.83 14.25
CA ILE A 176 -9.92 2.34 13.26
C ILE A 176 -8.92 1.39 13.94
N LEU A 177 -8.26 1.82 15.01
CA LEU A 177 -7.25 1.00 15.69
C LEU A 177 -7.84 -0.29 16.27
N GLU A 178 -9.05 -0.24 16.84
CA GLU A 178 -9.76 -1.44 17.32
C GLU A 178 -10.12 -2.39 16.18
N ARG A 179 -10.59 -1.87 15.04
CA ARG A 179 -10.93 -2.68 13.87
C ARG A 179 -9.70 -3.38 13.28
N PHE A 180 -8.59 -2.66 13.17
CA PHE A 180 -7.31 -3.23 12.73
C PHE A 180 -6.76 -4.24 13.74
N ALA A 181 -6.86 -3.98 15.04
CA ALA A 181 -6.47 -4.94 16.08
C ALA A 181 -7.30 -6.22 16.04
N ASP A 182 -8.59 -6.12 15.74
CA ASP A 182 -9.46 -7.28 15.53
C ASP A 182 -9.08 -8.09 14.27
N ALA A 183 -8.47 -7.48 13.25
CA ALA A 183 -7.88 -8.18 12.12
C ALA A 183 -6.42 -8.64 12.39
N GLY A 184 -5.88 -8.34 13.58
CA GLY A 184 -4.56 -8.75 14.04
C GLY A 184 -3.43 -7.74 13.80
N PHE A 185 -3.71 -6.50 13.41
CA PHE A 185 -2.70 -5.45 13.21
C PHE A 185 -2.50 -4.57 14.44
N ASN A 186 -1.26 -4.17 14.67
CA ASN A 186 -0.92 -3.16 15.65
C ASN A 186 -0.97 -1.75 15.06
N THR A 187 -0.95 -0.73 15.92
CA THR A 187 -1.01 0.69 15.55
C THR A 187 0.04 1.12 14.51
N GLN A 188 1.25 0.56 14.55
CA GLN A 188 2.29 0.91 13.57
C GLN A 188 1.99 0.33 12.19
N GLU A 189 1.43 -0.88 12.14
CA GLU A 189 1.01 -1.51 10.88
C GLU A 189 -0.16 -0.74 10.23
N VAL A 190 -1.04 -0.10 11.01
CA VAL A 190 -2.10 0.77 10.47
C VAL A 190 -1.50 1.95 9.70
N VAL A 191 -0.57 2.69 10.33
CA VAL A 191 0.12 3.82 9.66
C VAL A 191 0.93 3.33 8.47
N ALA A 192 1.57 2.16 8.57
CA ALA A 192 2.29 1.56 7.46
C ALA A 192 1.38 1.28 6.26
N LEU A 193 0.20 0.68 6.48
CA LEU A 193 -0.76 0.38 5.41
C LEU A 193 -1.34 1.64 4.76
N LEU A 194 -1.51 2.73 5.50
CA LEU A 194 -1.93 4.03 4.94
C LEU A 194 -0.90 4.64 3.98
N SER A 195 0.31 4.08 3.85
CA SER A 195 1.23 4.44 2.76
C SER A 195 0.60 4.19 1.39
N SER A 196 -0.41 3.30 1.27
CA SER A 196 -1.16 3.12 0.02
C SER A 196 -1.80 4.41 -0.50
N HIS A 197 -2.11 5.37 0.38
CA HIS A 197 -2.77 6.61 0.01
C HIS A 197 -1.91 7.56 -0.84
N THR A 198 -0.61 7.31 -0.97
CA THR A 198 0.26 8.08 -1.90
C THR A 198 0.02 7.72 -3.37
N ILE A 199 -0.63 6.59 -3.65
CA ILE A 199 -1.05 6.16 -4.99
C ILE A 199 -2.55 5.92 -5.03
N ALA A 200 -3.31 6.90 -4.56
CA ALA A 200 -4.76 6.78 -4.43
C ALA A 200 -5.51 8.10 -4.69
N ALA A 201 -6.77 7.93 -5.08
CA ALA A 201 -7.74 8.98 -5.27
C ALA A 201 -9.12 8.54 -4.77
N ALA A 202 -10.03 9.49 -4.61
CA ALA A 202 -11.42 9.24 -4.22
C ALA A 202 -12.41 9.57 -5.33
N ASP A 203 -13.37 8.67 -5.53
CA ASP A 203 -14.49 8.85 -6.46
C ASP A 203 -15.83 9.15 -5.77
N VAL A 204 -16.04 8.58 -4.59
CA VAL A 204 -17.36 8.53 -3.94
C VAL A 204 -17.47 9.34 -2.65
N VAL A 205 -16.37 9.88 -2.14
CA VAL A 205 -16.42 10.83 -1.00
C VAL A 205 -17.12 12.12 -1.43
N ASP A 206 -16.70 12.71 -2.55
CA ASP A 206 -17.42 13.75 -3.27
C ASP A 206 -17.63 13.31 -4.74
N VAL A 207 -18.85 12.85 -5.05
CA VAL A 207 -19.21 12.36 -6.38
C VAL A 207 -19.20 13.44 -7.48
N THR A 208 -19.01 14.71 -7.13
CA THR A 208 -18.93 15.81 -8.11
C THR A 208 -17.53 16.01 -8.67
N ILE A 209 -16.52 15.40 -8.05
CA ILE A 209 -15.09 15.51 -8.38
C ILE A 209 -14.38 14.14 -8.29
N PRO A 210 -14.80 13.13 -9.09
CA PRO A 210 -14.16 11.82 -9.08
C PRO A 210 -12.68 11.91 -9.51
N GLY A 211 -11.89 10.94 -9.07
CA GLY A 211 -10.45 10.87 -9.30
C GLY A 211 -9.64 11.89 -8.50
N THR A 212 -10.18 12.48 -7.43
CA THR A 212 -9.43 13.48 -6.65
C THR A 212 -8.36 12.81 -5.78
N PRO A 213 -7.06 13.05 -6.00
CA PRO A 213 -5.97 12.37 -5.30
C PRO A 213 -5.78 12.84 -3.86
N PHE A 214 -5.13 11.99 -3.05
CA PHE A 214 -4.79 12.29 -1.65
C PHE A 214 -3.43 12.96 -1.46
N ASP A 215 -2.58 12.98 -2.50
CA ASP A 215 -1.36 13.78 -2.52
C ASP A 215 -1.07 14.31 -3.94
N SER A 216 -0.05 15.17 -4.05
CA SER A 216 0.34 15.81 -5.32
C SER A 216 1.13 14.94 -6.29
N THR A 217 1.42 13.69 -5.94
CA THR A 217 2.32 12.78 -6.65
C THR A 217 1.71 11.39 -6.91
N VAL A 218 0.38 11.31 -7.01
CA VAL A 218 -0.44 10.08 -7.12
C VAL A 218 0.06 8.95 -8.04
N GLY A 219 0.90 9.22 -9.03
CA GLY A 219 1.53 8.18 -9.87
C GLY A 219 2.87 7.64 -9.34
N THR A 220 3.30 8.02 -8.13
CA THR A 220 4.59 7.67 -7.51
C THR A 220 4.37 7.23 -6.08
N PHE A 221 4.92 6.08 -5.70
CA PHE A 221 4.88 5.59 -4.33
C PHE A 221 5.97 6.26 -3.49
N ASP A 222 5.71 7.47 -3.02
CA ASP A 222 6.63 8.27 -2.20
C ASP A 222 6.00 8.71 -0.87
N THR A 223 6.69 9.59 -0.14
CA THR A 223 6.26 10.00 1.21
C THR A 223 5.46 11.31 1.23
N GLN A 224 5.01 11.84 0.09
CA GLN A 224 4.30 13.13 0.00
C GLN A 224 3.00 13.12 0.77
N VAL A 225 2.20 12.05 0.70
CA VAL A 225 0.98 11.93 1.51
C VAL A 225 1.22 12.19 3.00
N PHE A 226 2.34 11.71 3.55
CA PHE A 226 2.67 11.93 4.97
C PHE A 226 3.00 13.39 5.27
N LEU A 227 3.56 14.13 4.32
CA LEU A 227 3.83 15.56 4.42
C LEU A 227 2.55 16.39 4.26
N GLU A 228 1.78 16.14 3.20
CA GLU A 228 0.67 16.98 2.76
C GLU A 228 -0.53 16.90 3.72
N VAL A 229 -0.80 15.71 4.29
CA VAL A 229 -1.82 15.54 5.34
C VAL A 229 -1.48 16.34 6.60
N LEU A 230 -0.20 16.60 6.89
CA LEU A 230 0.24 17.43 8.02
C LEU A 230 0.18 18.94 7.74
N LEU A 231 -0.03 19.37 6.50
CA LEU A 231 -0.15 20.80 6.20
C LEU A 231 -1.51 21.35 6.67
N ALA A 232 -1.53 22.63 7.05
CA ALA A 232 -2.76 23.34 7.38
C ALA A 232 -3.74 23.32 6.18
N GLY A 233 -4.97 22.86 6.42
CA GLY A 233 -6.01 22.81 5.41
C GLY A 233 -6.48 24.21 4.98
N ARG A 234 -6.71 24.42 3.68
CA ARG A 234 -7.07 25.71 3.08
C ARG A 234 -8.43 25.69 2.39
N SER A 235 -8.78 24.61 1.69
CA SER A 235 -10.03 24.52 0.91
C SER A 235 -10.49 23.08 0.74
N PHE A 236 -11.77 22.89 0.43
CA PHE A 236 -12.26 21.66 -0.20
C PHE A 236 -12.03 21.74 -1.71
N PRO A 237 -11.62 20.66 -2.39
CA PRO A 237 -11.52 20.62 -3.85
C PRO A 237 -12.90 20.68 -4.53
N GLY A 238 -13.95 20.20 -3.84
CA GLY A 238 -15.34 20.20 -4.30
C GLY A 238 -16.16 21.40 -3.83
N ASN A 239 -17.49 21.25 -3.81
CA ASN A 239 -18.41 22.34 -3.45
C ASN A 239 -18.76 22.38 -1.94
N GLY A 240 -17.77 22.17 -1.08
CA GLY A 240 -17.91 22.17 0.38
C GLY A 240 -17.46 20.86 1.01
N SER A 241 -17.80 20.69 2.29
CA SER A 241 -17.45 19.49 3.07
C SER A 241 -18.39 18.33 2.75
N GLN A 242 -17.81 17.15 2.53
CA GLN A 242 -18.53 15.87 2.53
C GLN A 242 -18.26 15.06 3.81
N PRO A 243 -19.13 14.08 4.16
CA PRO A 243 -18.84 13.14 5.24
C PRO A 243 -17.51 12.40 5.01
N GLY A 244 -16.61 12.47 5.98
CA GLY A 244 -15.29 11.83 5.88
C GLY A 244 -14.24 12.68 5.16
N GLU A 245 -14.54 13.94 4.81
CA GLU A 245 -13.62 14.87 4.16
C GLU A 245 -13.35 16.09 5.07
N VAL A 246 -12.10 16.55 5.09
CA VAL A 246 -11.68 17.79 5.75
C VAL A 246 -10.91 18.71 4.78
N LEU A 247 -10.65 19.95 5.20
CA LEU A 247 -9.90 20.90 4.37
C LEU A 247 -8.53 20.32 3.96
N SER A 248 -8.29 20.35 2.65
CA SER A 248 -7.04 19.96 2.00
C SER A 248 -6.11 21.18 1.85
N PRO A 249 -4.77 21.01 1.79
CA PRO A 249 -3.85 22.14 1.70
C PRO A 249 -3.75 22.68 0.27
N LEU A 250 -3.85 21.80 -0.74
CA LEU A 250 -3.71 22.11 -2.16
C LEU A 250 -5.06 22.12 -2.87
N ALA A 251 -5.16 22.94 -3.92
CA ALA A 251 -6.30 22.89 -4.81
C ALA A 251 -6.25 21.59 -5.62
N GLY A 252 -7.37 20.86 -5.70
CA GLY A 252 -7.45 19.59 -6.43
C GLY A 252 -6.91 18.37 -5.67
N GLU A 253 -6.52 18.52 -4.41
CA GLU A 253 -6.22 17.40 -3.49
C GLU A 253 -7.38 17.23 -2.51
N MET A 254 -7.73 16.00 -2.16
CA MET A 254 -8.70 15.67 -1.11
C MET A 254 -7.98 15.20 0.15
N ARG A 255 -8.51 15.55 1.32
CA ARG A 255 -8.00 15.04 2.60
C ARG A 255 -9.09 14.28 3.35
N LEU A 256 -8.87 13.00 3.59
CA LEU A 256 -9.76 12.20 4.41
C LEU A 256 -9.69 12.64 5.87
N GLN A 257 -10.84 12.65 6.54
CA GLN A 257 -10.95 12.94 7.97
C GLN A 257 -10.12 11.93 8.78
N SER A 258 -10.19 10.63 8.45
CA SER A 258 -9.42 9.56 9.08
C SER A 258 -7.91 9.83 9.06
N ASP A 259 -7.35 10.19 7.89
CA ASP A 259 -5.91 10.45 7.75
C ASP A 259 -5.50 11.70 8.54
N PHE A 260 -6.35 12.72 8.52
CA PHE A 260 -6.13 13.93 9.31
C PHE A 260 -6.05 13.64 10.81
N VAL A 261 -6.96 12.80 11.35
CA VAL A 261 -6.94 12.47 12.78
C VAL A 261 -5.86 11.46 13.14
N VAL A 262 -5.58 10.47 12.29
CA VAL A 262 -4.50 9.48 12.50
C VAL A 262 -3.13 10.13 12.46
N SER A 263 -2.89 11.10 11.57
CA SER A 263 -1.62 11.83 11.51
C SER A 263 -1.35 12.71 12.75
N ARG A 264 -2.39 13.00 13.55
CA ARG A 264 -2.33 13.91 14.71
C ARG A 264 -2.56 13.22 16.07
N ASP A 265 -3.01 11.98 16.09
CA ASP A 265 -3.22 11.24 17.35
C ASP A 265 -1.88 10.84 18.00
N SER A 266 -1.79 11.00 19.31
CA SER A 266 -0.57 10.72 20.09
C SER A 266 0.01 9.31 19.91
N ARG A 267 -0.82 8.33 19.52
CA ARG A 267 -0.42 6.93 19.31
C ARG A 267 0.24 6.69 17.95
N THR A 268 -0.04 7.54 16.96
CA THR A 268 0.31 7.36 15.55
C THR A 268 1.14 8.50 14.97
N ALA A 269 0.99 9.73 15.47
CA ALA A 269 1.58 10.95 14.92
C ALA A 269 3.10 10.89 14.76
N CYS A 270 3.82 10.26 15.70
CA CYS A 270 5.26 10.14 15.59
C CYS A 270 5.73 9.17 14.52
N LEU A 271 5.00 8.08 14.29
CA LEU A 271 5.31 7.20 13.17
C LEU A 271 4.92 7.87 11.85
N TRP A 272 3.78 8.55 11.80
CA TRP A 272 3.36 9.34 10.64
C TRP A 272 4.45 10.34 10.23
N GLN A 273 4.94 11.16 11.18
CA GLN A 273 6.02 12.09 10.92
C GLN A 273 7.34 11.40 10.56
N ALA A 274 7.62 10.21 11.13
CA ALA A 274 8.85 9.47 10.82
C ALA A 274 8.90 8.95 9.38
N MET A 275 7.75 8.78 8.71
CA MET A 275 7.67 8.43 7.29
C MET A 275 8.05 9.60 6.38
N VAL A 276 7.84 10.84 6.81
CA VAL A 276 8.11 12.03 6.00
C VAL A 276 9.57 12.06 5.56
N ASN A 277 9.79 12.04 4.25
CA ASN A 277 11.12 12.05 3.62
C ASN A 277 12.00 10.86 4.03
N ASN A 278 11.38 9.71 4.33
CA ASN A 278 12.05 8.46 4.70
C ASN A 278 11.51 7.27 3.88
N GLN A 279 11.87 7.25 2.60
CA GLN A 279 11.42 6.21 1.65
C GLN A 279 11.71 4.79 2.14
N GLU A 280 12.89 4.55 2.72
CA GLU A 280 13.29 3.22 3.19
C GLU A 280 12.37 2.73 4.31
N LEU A 281 12.04 3.60 5.28
CA LEU A 281 11.12 3.25 6.36
C LEU A 281 9.71 2.99 5.82
N MET A 282 9.19 3.86 4.96
CA MET A 282 7.85 3.71 4.39
C MET A 282 7.72 2.39 3.61
N VAL A 283 8.63 2.15 2.66
CA VAL A 283 8.62 0.97 1.79
C VAL A 283 8.80 -0.32 2.59
N SER A 284 9.71 -0.34 3.58
CA SER A 284 9.93 -1.53 4.40
C SER A 284 8.73 -1.87 5.29
N GLN A 285 8.13 -0.87 5.94
CA GLN A 285 6.99 -1.07 6.82
C GLN A 285 5.72 -1.42 6.03
N PHE A 286 5.46 -0.74 4.91
CA PHE A 286 4.33 -1.06 4.03
C PHE A 286 4.46 -2.48 3.47
N SER A 287 5.65 -2.87 2.98
CA SER A 287 5.90 -4.23 2.47
C SER A 287 5.62 -5.30 3.53
N ALA A 288 6.09 -5.10 4.76
CA ALA A 288 5.86 -6.03 5.87
C ALA A 288 4.37 -6.12 6.26
N ALA A 289 3.68 -4.98 6.34
CA ALA A 289 2.26 -4.96 6.68
C ALA A 289 1.39 -5.57 5.56
N MET A 290 1.70 -5.31 4.30
CA MET A 290 1.04 -5.93 3.14
C MET A 290 1.28 -7.44 3.06
N ALA A 291 2.48 -7.92 3.40
CA ALA A 291 2.76 -9.36 3.44
C ALA A 291 1.83 -10.09 4.43
N LYS A 292 1.46 -9.43 5.53
CA LYS A 292 0.49 -9.93 6.51
C LYS A 292 -0.96 -9.78 6.02
N LEU A 293 -1.32 -8.62 5.47
CA LEU A 293 -2.66 -8.34 4.95
C LEU A 293 -3.06 -9.36 3.88
N GLN A 294 -2.17 -9.64 2.93
CA GLN A 294 -2.46 -10.53 1.80
C GLN A 294 -2.69 -11.99 2.21
N VAL A 295 -2.45 -12.39 3.45
CA VAL A 295 -2.64 -13.77 3.92
C VAL A 295 -3.59 -13.88 5.11
N LEU A 296 -4.39 -12.85 5.39
CA LEU A 296 -5.43 -12.94 6.42
C LEU A 296 -6.40 -14.07 6.12
N GLY A 297 -6.73 -14.85 7.15
CA GLY A 297 -7.59 -16.04 7.03
C GLY A 297 -6.96 -17.23 6.30
N GLN A 298 -5.72 -17.13 5.81
CA GLN A 298 -5.06 -18.18 5.04
C GLN A 298 -4.09 -19.02 5.89
N ASP A 299 -3.90 -20.30 5.52
CA ASP A 299 -2.83 -21.14 6.04
C ASP A 299 -1.59 -21.05 5.14
N VAL A 300 -0.67 -20.15 5.49
CA VAL A 300 0.57 -19.90 4.74
C VAL A 300 1.43 -21.14 4.51
N ASN A 301 1.32 -22.19 5.35
CA ASN A 301 2.08 -23.43 5.15
C ASN A 301 1.57 -24.25 3.95
N ARG A 302 0.38 -23.92 3.45
CA ARG A 302 -0.24 -24.56 2.28
C ARG A 302 -0.12 -23.72 1.01
N MET A 303 0.51 -22.55 1.11
CA MET A 303 0.70 -21.63 0.00
C MET A 303 2.12 -21.75 -0.56
N VAL A 304 2.32 -21.17 -1.75
CA VAL A 304 3.62 -21.12 -2.42
C VAL A 304 4.04 -19.67 -2.56
N ASP A 305 5.25 -19.33 -2.09
CA ASP A 305 5.82 -18.01 -2.38
C ASP A 305 6.14 -17.91 -3.87
N CYS A 306 5.37 -17.05 -4.56
CA CYS A 306 5.52 -16.72 -5.97
C CYS A 306 5.84 -15.23 -6.15
N SER A 307 6.46 -14.59 -5.15
CA SER A 307 6.83 -13.17 -5.23
C SER A 307 7.77 -12.87 -6.40
N ASP A 308 8.46 -13.88 -6.91
CA ASP A 308 9.36 -13.76 -8.06
C ASP A 308 8.66 -13.57 -9.42
N VAL A 309 7.33 -13.63 -9.47
CA VAL A 309 6.52 -13.30 -10.65
C VAL A 309 6.10 -11.82 -10.72
N ILE A 310 6.11 -11.11 -9.58
CA ILE A 310 5.73 -9.69 -9.52
C ILE A 310 6.79 -8.84 -10.23
N PRO A 311 6.47 -7.87 -11.09
CA PRO A 311 7.49 -7.02 -11.71
C PRO A 311 8.38 -6.31 -10.68
N GLN A 312 9.62 -5.99 -11.06
CA GLN A 312 10.49 -5.17 -10.23
C GLN A 312 10.08 -3.70 -10.38
N PRO A 313 9.63 -3.01 -9.31
CA PRO A 313 9.23 -1.61 -9.41
C PRO A 313 10.41 -0.71 -9.76
N ALA A 314 10.14 0.35 -10.52
CA ALA A 314 11.11 1.41 -10.76
C ALA A 314 11.46 2.11 -9.43
N PRO A 315 12.70 2.56 -9.21
CA PRO A 315 13.06 3.25 -7.97
C PRO A 315 12.54 4.69 -7.95
N PHE A 316 12.24 5.20 -6.75
CA PHE A 316 12.07 6.63 -6.50
C PHE A 316 13.45 7.31 -6.34
N ALA A 317 13.65 8.46 -6.98
CA ALA A 317 14.99 9.01 -7.21
C ALA A 317 15.37 10.21 -6.32
N GLY A 318 14.48 10.75 -5.51
CA GLY A 318 14.72 12.03 -4.81
C GLY A 318 14.24 12.04 -3.36
N PRO A 319 14.59 13.08 -2.58
CA PRO A 319 13.78 13.42 -1.43
C PRO A 319 12.46 14.03 -1.93
N ILE A 320 11.42 13.90 -1.12
CA ILE A 320 10.19 14.65 -1.33
C ILE A 320 10.42 16.16 -1.06
N LYS A 321 9.45 17.00 -1.42
CA LYS A 321 9.54 18.45 -1.27
C LYS A 321 8.22 19.04 -0.81
N PHE A 322 8.27 20.14 -0.07
CA PHE A 322 7.09 20.96 0.13
C PHE A 322 6.55 21.42 -1.22
N PRO A 323 5.23 21.34 -1.43
CA PRO A 323 4.58 22.01 -2.55
C PRO A 323 4.95 23.49 -2.56
N ALA A 324 4.94 24.10 -3.73
CA ALA A 324 5.30 25.50 -3.88
C ALA A 324 4.40 26.42 -3.01
N SER A 325 5.00 27.46 -2.43
CA SER A 325 4.36 28.32 -1.42
C SER A 325 4.02 27.67 -0.06
N PHE A 326 4.52 26.45 0.22
CA PHE A 326 4.47 25.83 1.54
C PHE A 326 5.85 25.71 2.17
N SER A 327 5.88 25.65 3.49
CA SER A 327 7.09 25.46 4.26
C SER A 327 6.77 24.81 5.61
N MET A 328 7.79 24.67 6.46
CA MET A 328 7.61 24.26 7.85
C MET A 328 6.60 25.14 8.61
N ALA A 329 6.41 26.41 8.23
CA ALA A 329 5.43 27.28 8.87
C ALA A 329 3.97 26.85 8.65
N ASP A 330 3.71 26.03 7.63
CA ASP A 330 2.38 25.51 7.30
C ASP A 330 2.12 24.12 7.91
N VAL A 331 3.11 23.52 8.57
CA VAL A 331 3.00 22.16 9.16
C VAL A 331 2.31 22.23 10.51
N GLU A 332 1.19 21.51 10.65
CA GLU A 332 0.50 21.28 11.92
C GLU A 332 1.09 20.07 12.63
N GLN A 333 2.30 20.26 13.15
CA GLN A 333 3.08 19.20 13.75
C GLN A 333 2.43 18.63 15.03
N ALA A 334 2.23 17.31 15.09
CA ALA A 334 1.65 16.63 16.24
C ALA A 334 2.64 15.75 17.04
N CYS A 335 3.75 15.31 16.43
CA CYS A 335 4.81 14.60 17.15
C CYS A 335 5.78 15.58 17.82
N PRO A 336 6.22 15.37 19.07
CA PRO A 336 7.18 16.25 19.74
C PRO A 336 8.60 16.20 19.16
N SER A 337 8.94 15.20 18.34
CA SER A 337 10.25 15.07 17.69
C SER A 337 10.44 16.12 16.59
N THR A 338 11.67 16.54 16.32
CA THR A 338 11.96 17.52 15.25
C THR A 338 11.43 17.06 13.88
N PHE A 339 10.75 17.96 13.17
CA PHE A 339 10.30 17.70 11.80
C PHE A 339 11.50 17.68 10.84
N PRO A 340 11.55 16.77 9.85
CA PRO A 340 12.65 16.69 8.89
C PRO A 340 12.81 17.99 8.09
N ASN A 341 14.05 18.33 7.74
CA ASN A 341 14.32 19.49 6.89
C ASN A 341 14.02 19.13 5.42
N ILE A 342 13.03 19.78 4.83
CA ILE A 342 12.54 19.51 3.48
C ILE A 342 12.62 20.79 2.65
N GLN A 343 13.03 20.67 1.38
CA GLN A 343 13.09 21.79 0.46
C GLN A 343 11.70 22.13 -0.10
N THR A 344 11.48 23.39 -0.46
CA THR A 344 10.25 23.85 -1.13
C THR A 344 10.45 23.93 -2.64
N VAL A 345 9.45 23.47 -3.40
CA VAL A 345 9.39 23.68 -4.85
C VAL A 345 9.26 25.19 -5.15
N ALA A 346 10.03 25.72 -6.10
CA ALA A 346 9.94 27.13 -6.47
C ALA A 346 8.67 27.41 -7.29
N GLY A 347 8.05 28.58 -7.08
CA GLY A 347 6.92 29.04 -7.88
C GLY A 347 5.62 29.19 -7.08
N PRO A 348 4.47 29.30 -7.75
CA PRO A 348 3.15 29.28 -7.11
C PRO A 348 2.72 27.86 -6.73
N ALA A 349 1.86 27.74 -5.73
CA ALA A 349 1.26 26.46 -5.34
C ALA A 349 0.57 25.77 -6.54
N PRO A 350 0.74 24.45 -6.70
CA PRO A 350 0.11 23.72 -7.79
C PRO A 350 -1.41 23.54 -7.58
N THR A 351 -2.12 23.31 -8.68
CA THR A 351 -3.41 22.62 -8.65
C THR A 351 -3.14 21.17 -9.05
N VAL A 352 -3.53 20.23 -8.19
CA VAL A 352 -3.38 18.80 -8.46
C VAL A 352 -4.47 18.37 -9.45
N ALA A 353 -4.09 17.61 -10.47
CA ALA A 353 -5.02 17.09 -11.46
C ALA A 353 -5.70 15.82 -10.93
N PRO A 354 -6.97 15.57 -11.29
CA PRO A 354 -7.60 14.30 -10.99
C PRO A 354 -6.88 13.16 -11.72
N VAL A 355 -6.84 11.98 -11.10
CA VAL A 355 -6.46 10.73 -11.77
C VAL A 355 -7.46 10.50 -12.90
N PRO A 356 -7.00 10.33 -14.15
CA PRO A 356 -7.89 9.98 -15.24
C PRO A 356 -8.56 8.64 -14.95
N GLY A 357 -9.90 8.61 -14.99
CA GLY A 357 -10.62 7.34 -15.09
C GLY A 357 -10.29 6.65 -16.41
N SER A 358 -10.41 5.32 -16.44
CA SER A 358 -10.24 4.51 -17.65
C SER A 358 -11.49 4.52 -18.53
#